data_AF-W7WXR4-F1
#
_entry.id   AF-W7WXR4-F1
#
_cell.length_a   1.000
_cell.length_b   1.000
_cell.length_c   1.000
_cell.angle_alpha   90.00
_cell.angle_beta   90.00
_cell.angle_gamma   90.00
#
_symmetry.space_group_name_H-M   'P 1'
#
loop_
_entity.id
_entity.type
_entity.pdbx_description
1 polymer ?
#
loop_
_entity_poly.entity_id
_entity_poly.type
_entity_poly.pdbx_seq_one_letter_code
_entity_poly.pdbx_strand_id
1 'polypeptide(L)'
;MNLQEREVGDFRIYAGALDAARGGYTAAVEVHRVRGADQPPEVVFSSDRVSGGHRFEAPAAALRHALDIGHQAIRLREAVAS
;
A
#
# COMPACT_ATOMS: atom_id res chain seq x y z
N MET A 1 11.85 9.25 4.29
CA MET A 1 11.00 8.20 3.66
C MET A 1 11.03 6.94 4.50
N ASN A 2 9.85 6.42 4.85
CA ASN A 2 9.69 5.20 5.63
C ASN A 2 8.90 4.19 4.81
N LEU A 3 9.32 2.93 4.85
CA LEU A 3 8.67 1.83 4.13
C LEU A 3 8.32 0.71 5.10
N GLN A 4 7.22 0.03 4.81
CA GLN A 4 6.81 -1.17 5.52
C GLN A 4 6.25 -2.19 4.54
N GLU A 5 6.67 -3.44 4.71
CA GLU A 5 6.11 -4.58 3.97
C GLU A 5 5.19 -5.39 4.88
N ARG A 6 4.12 -5.94 4.31
CA ARG A 6 3.22 -6.86 5.02
C ARG A 6 2.66 -7.93 4.09
N GLU A 7 2.86 -9.18 4.47
CA GLU A 7 2.26 -10.34 3.80
C GLU A 7 0.84 -10.58 4.34
N VAL A 8 -0.09 -10.86 3.42
CA VAL A 8 -1.52 -11.06 3.69
C VAL A 8 -2.06 -12.12 2.74
N GLY A 9 -2.06 -13.38 3.16
CA GLY A 9 -2.45 -14.50 2.30
C GLY A 9 -1.56 -14.58 1.05
N ASP A 10 -2.18 -14.63 -0.14
CA ASP A 10 -1.48 -14.62 -1.43
C ASP A 10 -1.09 -13.19 -1.88
N PHE A 11 -1.11 -12.21 -0.99
CA PHE A 11 -0.80 -10.83 -1.31
C PHE A 11 0.33 -10.28 -0.45
N ARG A 12 1.01 -9.28 -1.00
CA ARG A 12 2.03 -8.50 -0.30
C ARG A 12 1.73 -7.02 -0.47
N ILE A 13 1.66 -6.29 0.63
CA ILE A 13 1.44 -4.85 0.68
C ILE A 13 2.79 -4.19 0.94
N TYR A 14 3.17 -3.28 0.06
CA TYR A 14 4.27 -2.33 0.23
C TYR A 14 3.69 -0.98 0.57
N ALA A 15 3.79 -0.58 1.83
CA ALA A 15 3.34 0.71 2.33
C ALA A 15 4.50 1.70 2.43
N GLY A 16 4.27 2.95 2.05
CA GLY A 16 5.25 4.01 2.09
C GLY A 16 4.71 5.29 2.73
N ALA A 17 5.55 5.92 3.54
CA ALA A 17 5.42 7.31 3.95
C ALA A 17 6.53 8.12 3.27
N LEU A 18 6.15 8.95 2.31
CA LEU A 18 7.04 9.76 1.49
C LEU A 18 7.08 11.19 2.05
N ASP A 19 8.25 11.82 2.05
CA ASP A 19 8.38 13.22 2.47
C ASP A 19 7.64 14.14 1.50
N ALA A 20 6.79 15.03 2.01
CA ALA A 20 6.06 15.99 1.19
C ALA A 20 6.83 17.32 1.07
N ALA A 21 6.77 17.95 -0.11
CA ALA A 21 7.50 19.19 -0.42
C ALA A 21 7.19 20.40 0.49
N ARG A 22 6.12 20.36 1.28
CA ARG A 22 5.74 21.43 2.23
C ARG A 22 5.67 20.93 3.68
N GLY A 23 6.45 19.90 4.01
CA GLY A 23 6.45 19.24 5.32
C GLY A 23 5.36 18.19 5.47
N GLY A 24 5.55 17.30 6.45
CA GLY A 24 4.71 16.12 6.66
C GLY A 24 4.97 15.02 5.62
N TYR A 25 4.07 14.04 5.59
CA TYR A 25 4.24 12.80 4.83
C TYR A 25 3.02 12.51 3.96
N THR A 26 3.23 12.00 2.74
CA THR A 26 2.16 11.41 1.93
C THR A 26 2.21 9.89 2.03
N ALA A 27 1.04 9.27 2.03
CA ALA A 27 0.91 7.81 1.99
C ALA A 27 0.98 7.30 0.54
N ALA A 28 1.76 6.24 0.33
CA ALA A 28 1.86 5.49 -0.91
C ALA A 28 1.67 4.00 -0.60
N VAL A 29 1.07 3.25 -1.52
CA VAL A 29 0.91 1.81 -1.37
C VAL A 29 1.00 1.11 -2.72
N GLU A 30 1.60 -0.08 -2.70
CA GLU A 30 1.53 -1.03 -3.80
C GLU A 30 1.15 -2.40 -3.25
N VAL A 31 0.22 -3.09 -3.91
CA VAL A 31 -0.24 -4.42 -3.53
C VAL A 31 0.09 -5.37 -4.67
N HIS A 32 0.82 -6.41 -4.34
CA HIS A 32 1.19 -7.49 -5.24
C HIS A 32 0.40 -8.73 -4.88
N ARG A 33 -0.05 -9.48 -5.89
CA ARG A 33 -0.49 -10.86 -5.74
C ARG A 33 0.70 -11.77 -6.03
N VAL A 34 1.01 -12.65 -5.09
CA VAL A 34 2.13 -13.60 -5.16
C VAL A 34 1.55 -14.98 -5.44
N ARG A 35 1.80 -15.55 -6.63
CA ARG A 35 1.28 -16.87 -7.04
C ARG A 35 2.42 -17.89 -7.13
N GLY A 36 2.69 -18.59 -6.03
CA GLY A 36 3.75 -19.60 -5.97
C GLY A 36 5.16 -19.03 -6.26
N ALA A 37 6.17 -19.91 -6.28
CA ALA A 37 7.57 -19.50 -6.45
C ALA A 37 7.95 -19.17 -7.91
N ASP A 38 7.24 -19.72 -8.89
CA ASP A 38 7.61 -19.66 -10.31
C ASP A 38 6.93 -18.53 -11.11
N GLN A 39 6.00 -17.78 -10.51
CA GLN A 39 5.36 -16.66 -11.18
C GLN A 39 5.83 -15.33 -10.61
N PRO A 40 6.15 -14.34 -11.47
CA PRO A 40 6.45 -13.00 -10.98
C PRO A 40 5.23 -12.43 -10.23
N PRO A 41 5.44 -11.71 -9.12
CA PRO A 41 4.35 -11.02 -8.44
C PRO A 41 3.59 -10.09 -9.39
N GLU A 42 2.25 -10.14 -9.32
CA GLU A 42 1.35 -9.33 -10.13
C GLU A 42 0.94 -8.08 -9.35
N VAL A 43 1.24 -6.87 -9.85
CA VAL A 43 0.75 -5.63 -9.22
C VAL A 43 -0.76 -5.51 -9.43
N VAL A 44 -1.54 -5.66 -8.36
CA VAL A 44 -3.01 -5.61 -8.41
C VAL A 44 -3.57 -4.25 -8.01
N PHE A 45 -2.79 -3.43 -7.32
CA PHE A 45 -3.12 -2.05 -6.96
C PHE A 45 -1.84 -1.26 -6.70
N SER A 46 -1.72 -0.03 -7.21
CA SER A 46 -0.60 0.86 -6.93
C SER A 46 -1.07 2.30 -6.91
N SER A 47 -0.64 3.06 -5.92
CA SER A 47 -0.91 4.49 -5.80
C SER A 47 0.14 5.17 -4.94
N ASP A 48 0.78 6.21 -5.48
CA ASP A 48 1.75 7.05 -4.81
C ASP A 48 1.12 8.19 -3.98
N ARG A 49 -0.22 8.35 -4.07
CA ARG A 49 -1.00 9.40 -3.40
C ARG A 49 -2.37 8.89 -2.95
N VAL A 50 -2.43 7.81 -2.18
CA VAL A 50 -3.70 7.18 -1.77
C VAL A 50 -4.67 8.14 -1.07
N SER A 51 -4.15 9.19 -0.43
CA SER A 51 -4.95 10.19 0.29
C SER A 51 -5.22 11.48 -0.52
N GLY A 52 -5.09 11.45 -1.86
CA GLY A 52 -5.42 12.59 -2.73
C GLY A 52 -4.57 13.85 -2.48
N GLY A 53 -3.39 13.69 -1.87
CA GLY A 53 -2.50 14.80 -1.50
C GLY A 53 -2.65 15.31 -0.06
N HIS A 54 -3.48 14.67 0.77
CA HIS A 54 -3.44 14.87 2.23
C HIS A 54 -2.03 14.58 2.77
N ARG A 55 -1.63 15.34 3.79
CA ARG A 55 -0.31 15.23 4.43
C ARG A 55 -0.50 14.86 5.89
N PHE A 56 0.12 13.77 6.29
CA PHE A 56 0.16 13.30 7.65
C PHE A 56 1.29 14.01 8.41
N GLU A 57 1.05 14.34 9.67
CA GLU A 57 2.05 14.99 10.53
C GLU A 57 3.19 14.04 10.91
N ALA A 58 2.91 12.73 10.97
CA ALA A 58 3.88 11.69 11.34
C ALA A 58 3.95 10.59 10.27
N PRO A 59 5.15 10.02 10.03
CA PRO A 59 5.31 8.96 9.04
C PRO A 59 4.54 7.69 9.42
N ALA A 60 4.41 7.41 10.72
CA ALA A 60 3.65 6.27 11.22
C ALA A 60 2.14 6.37 10.88
N ALA A 61 1.57 7.57 10.86
CA ALA A 61 0.18 7.80 10.48
C ALA A 61 -0.03 7.56 8.98
N ALA A 62 0.91 8.05 8.13
CA ALA A 62 0.90 7.77 6.70
C ALA A 62 1.05 6.27 6.40
N LEU A 63 1.94 5.57 7.10
CA LEU A 63 2.13 4.11 6.96
C LEU A 63 0.86 3.33 7.36
N ARG A 64 0.26 3.68 8.50
CA ARG A 64 -1.00 3.06 8.94
C ARG A 64 -2.09 3.23 7.88
N HIS A 65 -2.24 4.43 7.36
CA HIS A 65 -3.23 4.71 6.32
C HIS A 65 -2.94 3.93 5.02
N ALA A 66 -1.68 3.88 4.57
CA ALA A 66 -1.28 3.08 3.41
C ALA A 66 -1.61 1.59 3.58
N LEU A 67 -1.32 1.02 4.76
CA LEU A 67 -1.67 -0.38 5.08
C LEU A 67 -3.18 -0.61 5.06
N ASP A 68 -3.97 0.31 5.63
CA ASP A 68 -5.43 0.19 5.63
C ASP A 68 -6.01 0.20 4.21
N ILE A 69 -5.49 1.06 3.33
CA ILE A 69 -5.84 1.09 1.91
C ILE A 69 -5.39 -0.21 1.21
N GLY A 70 -4.20 -0.73 1.50
CA GLY A 70 -3.73 -2.01 0.97
C GLY A 70 -4.66 -3.17 1.34
N HIS A 71 -5.10 -3.25 2.60
CA HIS A 71 -6.09 -4.23 3.05
C HIS A 71 -7.46 -4.06 2.39
N GLN A 72 -7.89 -2.83 2.12
CA GLN A 72 -9.12 -2.58 1.35
C GLN A 72 -9.00 -3.06 -0.10
N ALA A 73 -7.87 -2.79 -0.75
CA ALA A 73 -7.59 -3.23 -2.12
C ALA A 73 -7.63 -4.76 -2.24
N ILE A 74 -7.03 -5.49 -1.27
CA ILE A 74 -7.10 -6.96 -1.22
C ILE A 74 -8.55 -7.44 -1.14
N ARG A 75 -9.33 -6.93 -0.19
CA ARG A 75 -10.74 -7.33 -0.01
C ARG A 75 -11.57 -7.11 -1.27
N LEU A 76 -11.37 -5.98 -1.96
CA LEU A 76 -12.04 -5.68 -3.23
C LEU A 76 -11.62 -6.66 -4.34
N ARG A 77 -10.33 -7.03 -4.40
CA ARG A 77 -9.83 -7.99 -5.37
C ARG A 77 -10.38 -9.40 -5.15
N GLU A 78 -10.45 -9.85 -3.90
CA GLU A 78 -11.02 -11.15 -3.56
C GLU A 78 -12.52 -11.22 -3.86
N ALA A 79 -13.26 -10.14 -3.58
CA ALA A 79 -14.69 -10.06 -3.88
C ALA A 79 -15.01 -10.12 -5.39
N VAL A 80 -14.13 -9.60 -6.25
CA VAL A 80 -14.29 -9.65 -7.72
C VAL A 80 -13.90 -11.03 -8.28
N ALA A 81 -13.06 -11.78 -7.59
CA ALA A 81 -12.60 -13.10 -8.02
C ALA A 81 -13.51 -14.26 -7.59
N SER A 82 -14.56 -13.97 -6.80
CA SER A 82 -15.57 -14.92 -6.31
C SER A 82 -16.81 -14.93 -7.20
#